data_AF-A0A1Y7VLE0-F1
#
_entry.id   AF-A0A1Y7VLE0-F1
#
_cell.length_a   1.000
_cell.length_b   1.000
_cell.length_c   1.000
_cell.angle_alpha   90.00
_cell.angle_beta   90.00
_cell.angle_gamma   90.00
#
_symmetry.space_group_name_H-M   'P 1'
#
loop_
_entity.id
_entity.type
_entity.pdbx_description
1 polymer ?
#
loop_
_entity_poly.entity_id
_entity_poly.type
_entity_poly.pdbx_seq_one_letter_code
_entity_poly.pdbx_strand_id
1 'polypeptide(L)'
;MTRERMTQAEEESRNRSTKVIKPGGPYVGKRVQIRKAPQAISDTVPERKRSTPMNPANTIRKMHSGNSVSQRPYRDRVIHLLALKAYKKPELLARLQKDGVNQKDKNSLGAILQQVANLNPKDLSYTLKDYVFKELQRDWPGYSETDRQTLDLVLSRKLNPSQNASTSRSES
;
A
#
# COMPACT_ATOMS: atom_id res chain seq x y z
N MET A 1 -39.54 24.29 -37.94
CA MET A 1 -40.07 23.05 -37.35
C MET A 1 -38.99 21.99 -37.46
N THR A 2 -37.92 22.03 -36.67
CA THR A 2 -37.74 21.78 -35.21
C THR A 2 -37.55 20.29 -34.91
N ARG A 3 -36.37 19.98 -34.36
CA ARG A 3 -35.83 18.65 -34.02
C ARG A 3 -36.06 18.35 -32.53
N GLU A 4 -36.76 17.28 -32.18
CA GLU A 4 -36.83 16.66 -30.82
C GLU A 4 -37.08 15.14 -31.03
N ARG A 5 -36.23 14.18 -30.65
CA ARG A 5 -35.65 13.71 -29.36
C ARG A 5 -36.64 12.90 -28.48
N MET A 6 -36.16 11.70 -28.04
CA MET A 6 -36.71 10.79 -27.01
C MET A 6 -37.92 9.94 -27.47
N THR A 7 -37.85 8.62 -27.66
CA THR A 7 -37.81 7.59 -26.61
C THR A 7 -37.86 6.23 -27.33
N GLN A 8 -36.74 5.54 -27.50
CA GLN A 8 -36.72 4.13 -27.92
C GLN A 8 -35.44 3.51 -27.36
N ALA A 9 -35.56 2.31 -26.79
CA ALA A 9 -34.52 1.51 -26.12
C ALA A 9 -34.37 1.73 -24.60
N GLU A 10 -35.43 1.44 -23.85
CA GLU A 10 -35.30 0.86 -22.51
C GLU A 10 -35.86 -0.57 -22.59
N GLU A 11 -35.15 -1.54 -22.02
CA GLU A 11 -35.53 -2.96 -21.88
C GLU A 11 -35.04 -3.94 -22.97
N GLU A 12 -33.72 -4.05 -23.14
CA GLU A 12 -33.09 -5.24 -23.72
C GLU A 12 -32.07 -5.83 -22.73
N SER A 13 -32.05 -7.16 -22.60
CA SER A 13 -31.01 -7.97 -21.95
C SER A 13 -31.20 -8.36 -20.47
N ARG A 14 -32.34 -8.99 -20.14
CA ARG A 14 -32.45 -9.92 -19.00
C ARG A 14 -32.60 -11.38 -19.45
N ASN A 15 -31.90 -11.79 -20.51
CA ASN A 15 -31.98 -13.15 -21.02
C ASN A 15 -30.63 -13.88 -20.92
N ARG A 16 -30.22 -14.27 -19.70
CA ARG A 16 -29.31 -15.43 -19.51
C ARG A 16 -29.11 -15.81 -18.04
N SER A 17 -29.94 -16.68 -17.51
CA SER A 17 -29.49 -17.82 -16.68
C SER A 17 -30.69 -18.66 -16.23
N THR A 18 -31.00 -19.73 -16.95
CA THR A 18 -31.78 -20.84 -16.38
C THR A 18 -30.97 -22.11 -16.63
N LYS A 19 -30.49 -22.74 -15.56
CA LYS A 19 -29.88 -24.07 -15.63
C LYS A 19 -30.87 -25.05 -15.01
N VAL A 20 -31.53 -25.79 -15.90
CA VAL A 20 -32.37 -26.94 -15.57
C VAL A 20 -31.51 -27.99 -14.88
N ILE A 21 -31.77 -28.23 -13.60
CA ILE A 21 -31.25 -29.39 -12.87
C ILE A 21 -32.25 -30.52 -13.09
N LYS A 22 -31.86 -31.54 -13.86
CA LYS A 22 -32.61 -32.79 -13.94
C LYS A 22 -32.56 -33.47 -12.57
N PRO A 23 -33.67 -33.92 -11.97
CA PRO A 23 -33.60 -34.79 -10.82
C PRO A 23 -33.09 -36.16 -11.29
N GLY A 24 -31.82 -36.45 -11.03
CA GLY A 24 -31.27 -37.79 -11.17
C GLY A 24 -32.00 -38.72 -10.21
N GLY A 25 -32.64 -39.75 -10.77
CA GLY A 25 -33.39 -40.74 -10.01
C GLY A 25 -32.51 -41.55 -9.04
N PRO A 26 -33.13 -42.26 -8.08
CA PRO A 26 -32.42 -43.02 -7.07
C PRO A 26 -31.72 -44.23 -7.71
N TYR A 27 -30.38 -44.22 -7.70
CA TYR A 27 -29.58 -45.38 -8.03
C TYR A 27 -29.73 -46.42 -6.91
N VAL A 28 -30.62 -47.38 -7.12
CA VAL A 28 -30.80 -48.58 -6.31
C VAL A 28 -29.68 -49.58 -6.60
N GLY A 29 -29.04 -50.06 -5.54
CA GLY A 29 -28.42 -51.39 -5.53
C GLY A 29 -26.90 -51.42 -5.56
N LYS A 30 -26.29 -51.47 -4.37
CA LYS A 30 -25.20 -52.41 -4.08
C LYS A 30 -25.15 -52.68 -2.58
N ARG A 31 -25.55 -53.90 -2.23
CA ARG A 31 -25.55 -54.47 -0.87
C ARG A 31 -24.10 -54.77 -0.49
N VAL A 32 -23.65 -54.30 0.68
CA VAL A 32 -22.51 -54.90 1.40
C VAL A 32 -22.93 -55.15 2.84
N GLN A 33 -22.45 -56.28 3.35
CA GLN A 33 -22.95 -57.06 4.47
C GLN A 33 -22.41 -56.53 5.81
N ILE A 34 -23.32 -56.42 6.79
CA ILE A 34 -23.19 -56.79 8.22
C ILE A 34 -21.77 -56.83 8.84
N ARG A 35 -21.52 -56.01 9.89
CA ARG A 35 -21.22 -56.44 11.29
C ARG A 35 -20.47 -55.36 12.11
N LYS A 36 -21.16 -54.87 13.16
CA LYS A 36 -20.76 -54.67 14.58
C LYS A 36 -19.53 -53.77 14.92
N ALA A 37 -19.75 -52.74 15.74
CA ALA A 37 -18.76 -52.03 16.57
C ALA A 37 -18.69 -52.65 18.00
N PRO A 38 -17.88 -52.20 18.99
CA PRO A 38 -16.65 -51.37 19.03
C PRO A 38 -15.52 -52.04 19.88
N GLN A 39 -14.30 -51.46 20.02
CA GLN A 39 -13.50 -51.37 21.26
C GLN A 39 -12.12 -50.69 21.04
N ALA A 40 -11.64 -50.07 22.10
CA ALA A 40 -10.57 -49.08 22.25
C ALA A 40 -9.11 -49.57 22.19
N ILE A 41 -8.19 -48.62 21.95
CA ILE A 41 -6.80 -48.36 22.43
C ILE A 41 -6.12 -47.49 21.33
N SER A 42 -5.24 -46.51 21.54
CA SER A 42 -4.49 -46.00 22.69
C SER A 42 -3.91 -44.62 22.30
N ASP A 43 -3.62 -43.83 23.33
CA ASP A 43 -2.82 -42.60 23.42
C ASP A 43 -1.66 -42.46 22.41
N THR A 44 -1.62 -41.36 21.65
CA THR A 44 -0.51 -40.36 21.58
C THR A 44 -0.65 -39.46 20.35
N VAL A 45 -0.24 -38.19 20.52
CA VAL A 45 0.10 -37.17 19.50
C VAL A 45 -0.99 -36.14 19.13
N PRO A 46 -0.71 -34.82 19.29
CA PRO A 46 -1.56 -33.77 18.74
C PRO A 46 -1.41 -33.73 17.21
N GLU A 47 -2.45 -34.16 16.50
CA GLU A 47 -2.48 -34.16 15.04
C GLU A 47 -2.60 -32.73 14.49
N ARG A 48 -1.43 -32.15 14.22
CA ARG A 48 -1.22 -30.96 13.40
C ARG A 48 -1.75 -31.23 11.98
N LYS A 49 -2.91 -30.67 11.61
CA LYS A 49 -3.40 -30.67 10.21
C LYS A 49 -3.92 -29.31 9.77
N ARG A 50 -3.01 -28.48 9.22
CA ARG A 50 -3.28 -27.78 7.94
C ARG A 50 -2.00 -27.26 7.30
N SER A 51 -1.05 -28.14 7.02
CA SER A 51 0.03 -27.84 6.08
C SER A 51 -0.45 -28.16 4.67
N THR A 52 -1.23 -27.26 4.08
CA THR A 52 -1.22 -27.16 2.61
C THR A 52 0.16 -26.62 2.23
N PRO A 53 0.96 -27.29 1.38
CA PRO A 53 2.23 -26.77 0.95
C PRO A 53 1.98 -25.49 0.16
N MET A 54 2.29 -24.33 0.76
CA MET A 54 2.19 -23.04 0.09
C MET A 54 3.22 -23.05 -1.04
N ASN A 55 2.72 -23.07 -2.28
CA ASN A 55 3.55 -23.01 -3.47
C ASN A 55 4.36 -21.69 -3.44
N PRO A 56 5.71 -21.75 -3.31
CA PRO A 56 6.53 -20.54 -3.21
C PRO A 56 6.44 -19.68 -4.49
N ALA A 57 6.06 -20.26 -5.63
CA ALA A 57 5.99 -19.55 -6.91
C ALA A 57 4.84 -18.52 -6.98
N ASN A 58 3.77 -18.67 -6.18
CA ASN A 58 2.65 -17.71 -6.16
C ASN A 58 2.88 -16.55 -5.19
N THR A 59 3.69 -16.73 -4.15
CA THR A 59 4.07 -15.65 -3.22
C THR A 59 5.07 -14.69 -3.86
N ILE A 60 5.97 -15.20 -4.72
CA ILE A 60 7.03 -14.39 -5.36
C ILE A 60 6.46 -13.46 -6.45
N ARG A 61 5.42 -13.90 -7.20
CA ARG A 61 4.85 -13.09 -8.29
C ARG A 61 4.04 -11.87 -7.81
N LYS A 62 3.52 -11.88 -6.58
CA LYS A 62 2.73 -10.75 -6.03
C LYS A 62 3.58 -9.71 -5.30
N MET A 63 4.85 -10.00 -5.02
CA MET A 63 5.78 -9.07 -4.38
C MET A 63 6.40 -8.07 -5.38
N HIS A 64 6.46 -8.41 -6.67
CA HIS A 64 7.22 -7.64 -7.66
C HIS A 64 6.36 -6.80 -8.61
N SER A 65 5.04 -6.71 -8.38
CA SER A 65 4.12 -6.03 -9.31
C SER A 65 3.19 -5.00 -8.64
N GLY A 66 3.35 -4.78 -7.33
CA GLY A 66 2.60 -3.77 -6.58
C GLY A 66 3.54 -2.66 -6.11
N ASN A 67 3.28 -1.43 -6.57
CA ASN A 67 3.94 -0.17 -6.22
C ASN A 67 5.06 -0.31 -5.16
N SER A 68 6.32 -0.43 -5.58
CA SER A 68 7.47 -0.77 -4.70
C SER A 68 7.67 0.21 -3.55
N VAL A 69 7.15 1.43 -3.70
CA VAL A 69 7.10 2.47 -2.66
C VAL A 69 6.13 2.11 -1.52
N SER A 70 4.99 1.47 -1.83
CA SER A 70 3.98 1.09 -0.85
C SER A 70 4.47 0.06 0.17
N GLN A 71 5.43 -0.77 -0.23
CA GLN A 71 6.06 -1.80 0.60
C GLN A 71 7.11 -1.23 1.55
N ARG A 72 7.51 0.04 1.37
CA ARG A 72 8.49 0.68 2.24
C ARG A 72 7.84 1.18 3.54
N PRO A 73 8.59 1.26 4.65
CA PRO A 73 8.10 1.79 5.91
C PRO A 73 7.43 3.16 5.73
N TYR A 74 6.33 3.40 6.44
CA TYR A 74 5.57 4.64 6.26
C TYR A 74 6.40 5.89 6.58
N ARG A 75 7.23 5.81 7.63
CA ARG A 75 8.21 6.84 7.97
C ARG A 75 9.17 7.13 6.83
N ASP A 76 9.75 6.09 6.22
CA ASP A 76 10.68 6.24 5.10
C ASP A 76 10.02 6.97 3.93
N ARG A 77 8.79 6.59 3.59
CA ARG A 77 8.04 7.25 2.52
C ARG A 77 7.85 8.74 2.80
N VAL A 78 7.57 9.13 4.05
CA VAL A 78 7.42 10.53 4.44
C VAL A 78 8.74 11.30 4.32
N ILE A 79 9.84 10.77 4.86
CA ILE A 79 11.13 11.47 4.84
C ILE A 79 11.66 11.63 3.41
N HIS A 80 11.44 10.64 2.54
CA HIS A 80 11.89 10.69 1.15
C HIS A 80 11.14 11.74 0.33
N LEU A 81 9.86 12.00 0.63
CA LEU A 81 9.11 13.10 0.01
C LEU A 81 9.60 14.45 0.52
N LEU A 82 9.76 14.60 1.84
CA LEU A 82 10.21 15.85 2.45
C LEU A 82 11.67 16.22 2.13
N ALA A 83 12.49 15.23 1.76
CA ALA A 83 13.85 15.45 1.32
C ALA A 83 13.94 16.24 0.01
N LEU A 84 12.95 16.10 -0.87
CA LEU A 84 12.91 16.78 -2.16
C LEU A 84 12.44 18.22 -2.04
N LYS A 85 11.40 18.46 -1.23
CA LYS A 85 10.84 19.79 -1.00
C LYS A 85 10.02 19.88 0.28
N ALA A 86 9.73 21.11 0.70
CA ALA A 86 8.74 21.37 1.72
C ALA A 86 7.34 20.94 1.24
N TYR A 87 6.58 20.29 2.12
CA TYR A 87 5.22 19.84 1.82
C TYR A 87 4.24 20.31 2.88
N LYS A 88 3.02 20.67 2.47
CA LYS A 88 1.90 20.87 3.41
C LYS A 88 1.29 19.52 3.78
N LYS A 89 0.74 19.39 4.99
CA LYS A 89 0.10 18.15 5.47
C LYS A 89 -0.94 17.56 4.50
N PRO A 90 -1.92 18.32 3.96
CA PRO A 90 -2.90 17.76 3.02
C PRO A 90 -2.28 17.34 1.68
N GLU A 91 -1.30 18.09 1.17
CA GLU A 91 -0.58 17.77 -0.07
C GLU A 91 0.23 16.47 0.09
N LEU A 92 0.95 16.35 1.20
CA LEU A 92 1.72 15.16 1.54
C LEU A 92 0.82 13.93 1.67
N LEU A 93 -0.32 14.08 2.35
CA LEU A 93 -1.29 13.01 2.51
C LEU A 93 -1.88 12.56 1.17
N ALA A 94 -2.22 13.50 0.29
CA ALA A 94 -2.74 13.20 -1.04
C ALA A 94 -1.72 12.43 -1.89
N ARG A 95 -0.43 12.80 -1.82
CA ARG A 95 0.64 12.07 -2.53
C ARG A 95 0.81 10.66 -1.99
N LEU A 96 0.90 10.51 -0.66
CA LEU A 96 1.02 9.20 -0.01
C LEU A 96 -0.18 8.29 -0.31
N GLN A 97 -1.39 8.85 -0.43
CA GLN A 97 -2.58 8.11 -0.80
C GLN A 97 -2.55 7.57 -2.23
N LYS A 98 -2.01 8.34 -3.19
CA LYS A 98 -1.78 7.85 -4.56
C LYS A 98 -0.82 6.67 -4.60
N ASP A 99 0.16 6.65 -3.71
CA ASP A 99 1.15 5.58 -3.61
C ASP A 99 0.64 4.33 -2.85
N GLY A 100 -0.58 4.38 -2.30
CA GLY A 100 -1.17 3.32 -1.50
C GLY A 100 -0.79 3.43 -0.01
N VAL A 101 -1.52 4.25 0.74
CA VAL A 101 -1.36 4.39 2.21
C VAL A 101 -2.59 3.83 2.92
N ASN A 102 -2.39 3.09 4.02
CA ASN A 102 -3.50 2.55 4.80
C ASN A 102 -4.07 3.61 5.75
N GLN A 103 -5.33 3.46 6.16
CA GLN A 103 -5.98 4.42 7.08
C GLN A 103 -5.26 4.55 8.43
N LYS A 104 -4.74 3.45 8.98
CA LYS A 104 -3.93 3.45 10.21
C LYS A 104 -2.71 4.36 10.09
N ASP A 105 -2.06 4.34 8.94
CA ASP A 105 -0.84 5.09 8.68
C ASP A 105 -1.18 6.59 8.54
N LYS A 106 -2.33 6.93 7.92
CA LYS A 106 -2.82 8.32 7.83
C LYS A 106 -2.96 8.98 9.21
N ASN A 107 -3.41 8.22 10.22
CA ASN A 107 -3.54 8.73 11.58
C ASN A 107 -2.16 8.96 12.24
N SER A 108 -1.15 8.15 11.89
CA SER A 108 0.22 8.28 12.41
C SER A 108 1.04 9.40 11.77
N LEU A 109 0.60 9.95 10.62
CA LEU A 109 1.34 10.97 9.87
C LEU A 109 1.70 12.19 10.72
N GLY A 110 0.79 12.63 11.59
CA GLY A 110 1.03 13.78 12.48
C GLY A 110 2.20 13.54 13.44
N ALA A 111 2.23 12.37 14.08
CA ALA A 111 3.30 11.99 15.00
C ALA A 111 4.64 11.84 14.28
N ILE A 112 4.64 11.23 13.08
CA ILE A 112 5.84 11.09 12.26
C ILE A 112 6.38 12.46 11.87
N LEU A 113 5.52 13.38 11.40
CA LEU A 113 5.93 14.74 11.02
C LEU A 113 6.54 15.50 12.18
N GLN A 114 5.97 15.39 13.39
CA GLN A 114 6.55 16.02 14.58
C GLN A 114 7.95 15.48 14.89
N GLN A 115 8.17 14.18 14.67
CA GLN A 115 9.47 13.55 14.87
C GLN A 115 10.47 13.95 13.80
N VAL A 116 10.15 13.83 12.50
CA VAL A 116 11.14 13.92 11.43
C VAL A 116 11.22 15.30 10.74
N ALA A 117 10.26 16.18 10.99
CA ALA A 117 10.12 17.44 10.26
C ALA A 117 9.93 18.66 11.18
N ASN A 118 10.34 19.82 10.69
CA ASN A 118 10.08 21.12 11.28
C ASN A 118 8.84 21.73 10.62
N LEU A 119 7.86 22.15 11.43
CA LEU A 119 6.68 22.86 10.96
C LEU A 119 7.00 24.35 10.85
N ASN A 120 6.78 24.93 9.66
CA ASN A 120 6.82 26.36 9.47
C ASN A 120 5.44 26.97 9.81
N PRO A 121 5.31 27.81 10.84
CA PRO A 121 4.03 28.38 11.24
C PRO A 121 3.48 29.40 10.23
N LYS A 122 4.31 29.94 9.33
CA LYS A 122 3.88 30.97 8.36
C LYS A 122 3.00 30.40 7.25
N ASP A 123 3.38 29.25 6.71
CA ASP A 123 2.74 28.63 5.54
C ASP A 123 2.27 27.19 5.80
N LEU A 124 2.47 26.68 7.02
CA LEU A 124 2.11 25.34 7.47
C LEU A 124 2.80 24.22 6.67
N SER A 125 3.98 24.52 6.11
CA SER A 125 4.81 23.53 5.43
C SER A 125 5.71 22.79 6.41
N TYR A 126 5.99 21.54 6.08
CA TYR A 126 6.91 20.68 6.81
C TYR A 126 8.20 20.60 6.01
N THR A 127 9.33 20.79 6.68
CA THR A 127 10.69 20.63 6.14
C THR A 127 11.44 19.56 6.91
N LEU A 128 12.30 18.78 6.26
CA LEU A 128 13.01 17.68 6.92
C LEU A 128 14.05 18.20 7.93
N LYS A 129 14.16 17.56 9.11
CA LYS A 129 15.20 17.88 10.11
C LYS A 129 16.57 17.39 9.66
N ASP A 130 17.63 18.13 10.03
CA ASP A 130 19.00 17.88 9.55
C ASP A 130 19.52 16.46 9.91
N TYR A 131 19.19 15.95 11.11
CA TYR A 131 19.64 14.62 11.52
C TYR A 131 18.97 13.47 10.75
N VAL A 132 17.85 13.72 10.05
CA VAL A 132 17.11 12.67 9.32
C VAL A 132 17.70 12.45 7.93
N PHE A 133 18.48 13.40 7.40
CA PHE A 133 19.11 13.27 6.08
C PHE A 133 20.06 12.06 5.99
N LYS A 134 20.62 11.61 7.12
CA LYS A 134 21.45 10.39 7.20
C LYS A 134 20.68 9.08 6.96
N GLU A 135 19.35 9.13 7.03
CA GLU A 135 18.47 7.97 6.88
C GLU A 135 17.89 7.85 5.46
N LEU A 136 18.23 8.80 4.57
CA LEU A 136 17.74 8.83 3.19
C LEU A 136 18.48 7.83 2.30
N GLN A 137 17.74 7.21 1.39
CA GLN A 137 18.22 6.23 0.43
C GLN A 137 18.31 6.86 -0.97
N ARG A 138 19.49 6.81 -1.59
CA ARG A 138 19.71 7.36 -2.94
C ARG A 138 19.02 6.53 -4.03
N ASP A 139 18.86 5.23 -3.79
CA ASP A 139 18.23 4.25 -4.68
C ASP A 139 16.72 4.08 -4.44
N TRP A 140 16.07 5.05 -3.80
CA TRP A 140 14.65 5.00 -3.49
C TRP A 140 13.78 4.81 -4.76
N PRO A 141 12.85 3.83 -4.77
CA PRO A 141 12.07 3.49 -5.96
C PRO A 141 11.09 4.58 -6.40
N GLY A 142 10.80 5.56 -5.52
CA GLY A 142 9.91 6.69 -5.83
C GLY A 142 10.62 7.90 -6.45
N TYR A 143 11.94 7.86 -6.63
CA TYR A 143 12.69 8.97 -7.21
C TYR A 143 12.88 8.82 -8.70
N SER A 144 12.44 9.85 -9.44
CA SER A 144 12.88 10.09 -10.81
C SER A 144 14.35 10.51 -10.84
N GLU A 145 14.95 10.52 -12.03
CA GLU A 145 16.33 10.98 -12.20
C GLU A 145 16.52 12.43 -11.72
N THR A 146 15.55 13.29 -11.99
CA THR A 146 15.52 14.68 -11.48
C THR A 146 15.43 14.74 -9.96
N ASP A 147 14.66 13.85 -9.34
CA ASP A 147 14.55 13.78 -7.88
C ASP A 147 15.88 13.34 -7.25
N ARG A 148 16.59 12.40 -7.89
CA ARG A 148 17.92 11.94 -7.44
C ARG A 148 18.94 13.06 -7.46
N GLN A 149 18.96 13.87 -8.53
CA GLN A 149 19.82 15.05 -8.63
C GLN A 149 19.47 16.09 -7.55
N THR A 150 18.18 16.31 -7.32
CA THR A 150 17.69 17.24 -6.28
C THR A 150 18.14 16.79 -4.90
N LEU A 151 17.99 15.49 -4.60
CA LEU A 151 18.43 14.89 -3.34
C LEU A 151 19.93 15.07 -3.14
N ASP A 152 20.75 14.82 -4.17
CA ASP A 152 22.20 14.95 -4.08
C ASP A 152 22.64 16.39 -3.80
N LEU A 153 22.00 17.38 -4.44
CA LEU A 153 22.21 18.80 -4.16
C LEU A 153 21.81 19.16 -2.72
N VAL A 154 20.69 18.64 -2.23
CA VAL A 154 20.22 18.88 -0.86
C VAL A 154 21.19 18.25 0.14
N LEU A 155 21.60 17.00 -0.06
CA LEU A 155 22.56 16.30 0.80
C LEU A 155 23.90 17.03 0.81
N SER A 156 24.40 17.49 -0.33
CA SER A 156 25.66 18.24 -0.43
C SER A 156 25.63 19.53 0.40
N ARG A 157 24.52 20.27 0.36
CA ARG A 157 24.33 21.51 1.15
C ARG A 157 24.13 21.23 2.64
N LYS A 158 23.56 20.08 3.00
CA LYS A 158 23.19 19.73 4.38
C LYS A 158 24.31 19.04 5.15
N LEU A 159 25.11 18.21 4.50
CA LEU A 159 26.29 17.56 5.07
C LEU A 159 27.52 18.47 5.10
N ASN A 160 27.55 19.55 4.32
CA ASN A 160 28.61 20.56 4.35
C ASN A 160 28.05 21.94 4.76
N PRO A 161 27.77 22.16 6.06
CA PRO A 161 27.22 23.44 6.52
C PRO A 161 28.17 24.64 6.38
N SER A 162 29.46 24.41 6.05
CA SER A 162 30.50 25.44 6.03
C SER A 162 30.37 26.51 4.93
N GLN A 163 29.38 26.44 4.03
CA GLN A 163 29.26 27.40 2.90
C GLN A 163 27.92 28.14 2.84
N ASN A 164 27.00 27.93 3.79
CA ASN A 164 25.68 28.58 3.80
C ASN A 164 25.46 29.35 5.11
N ALA A 165 26.21 30.43 5.28
CA ALA A 165 25.92 31.48 6.23
C ALA A 165 25.73 32.80 5.46
N SER A 166 24.74 32.85 4.58
CA SER A 166 24.44 34.08 3.83
C SER A 166 23.01 34.06 3.28
N THR A 167 22.02 34.25 4.15
CA THR A 167 20.81 35.06 3.85
C THR A 167 19.88 35.12 5.07
N SER A 168 20.31 35.87 6.09
CA SER A 168 19.40 36.59 6.98
C SER A 168 20.12 37.85 7.44
N ARG A 169 20.39 38.73 6.46
CA ARG A 169 20.85 40.09 6.71
C ARG A 169 19.60 40.91 6.99
N SER A 170 19.44 41.24 8.27
CA SER A 170 18.98 42.52 8.82
C SER A 170 18.15 43.40 7.89
N GLU A 171 16.89 43.65 8.26
CA GLU A 171 16.33 44.98 8.10
C GLU A 171 15.86 45.49 9.47
N SER A 172 16.28 46.72 9.71
CA SER A 172 16.23 47.50 10.94
C SER A 172 14.84 48.04 11.27
#